data_AF-A0A2V1DD71-F1
#
_entry.id   AF-A0A2V1DD71-F1
#
_cell.length_a   1.000
_cell.length_b   1.000
_cell.length_c   1.000
_cell.angle_alpha   90.00
_cell.angle_beta   90.00
_cell.angle_gamma   90.00
#
_symmetry.space_group_name_H-M   'P 1'
#
loop_
_entity.id
_entity.type
_entity.pdbx_description
1 polymer ?
#
loop_
_entity_poly.entity_id
_entity_poly.type
_entity_poly.pdbx_seq_one_letter_code
_entity_poly.pdbx_strand_id
1 'polypeptide(L)'
;DPLPDQQTDKEPSFDVQPPDVDDDTDYAIESILDVRVNNDERDPLLRNRKGLLQYLCKWKDYPEGDDNPSWEPYMNVVGASDLVEAYHNAHPTKPKLHKKFKSLTGKQDAVV
;
A
#
# COMPACT_ATOMS: atom_id res chain seq x y z
N ASP A 1 31.78 20.41 -46.49
CA ASP A 1 31.87 19.09 -45.86
C ASP A 1 31.58 19.14 -44.37
N PRO A 2 30.51 18.51 -43.88
CA PRO A 2 30.36 18.12 -42.49
C PRO A 2 30.91 16.70 -42.24
N LEU A 3 31.39 16.45 -41.02
CA LEU A 3 32.12 15.25 -40.58
C LEU A 3 31.26 13.96 -40.53
N PRO A 4 31.82 12.78 -40.88
CA PRO A 4 31.17 11.49 -40.68
C PRO A 4 31.51 10.93 -39.29
N ASP A 5 30.53 10.90 -38.39
CA ASP A 5 30.37 9.94 -37.26
C ASP A 5 29.49 10.51 -36.14
N GLN A 6 28.31 11.03 -36.47
CA GLN A 6 27.20 10.98 -35.52
C GLN A 6 26.50 9.65 -35.71
N GLN A 7 26.93 8.63 -34.94
CA GLN A 7 26.08 7.48 -34.69
C GLN A 7 24.81 8.01 -34.05
N THR A 8 23.74 8.07 -34.83
CA THR A 8 22.39 8.25 -34.33
C THR A 8 22.05 6.97 -33.58
N ASP A 9 22.35 6.93 -32.29
CA ASP A 9 21.71 5.95 -31.42
C ASP A 9 20.21 6.16 -31.58
N LYS A 10 19.57 5.19 -32.24
CA LYS A 10 18.13 5.04 -32.25
C LYS A 10 17.75 4.84 -30.80
N GLU A 11 17.36 5.93 -30.14
CA GLU A 11 16.51 5.89 -28.95
C GLU A 11 15.46 4.81 -29.23
N PRO A 12 15.44 3.71 -28.47
CA PRO A 12 14.30 2.81 -28.54
C PRO A 12 13.10 3.68 -28.21
N SER A 13 12.20 3.81 -29.19
CA SER A 13 10.87 4.36 -29.00
C SER A 13 10.20 3.43 -27.99
N PHE A 14 10.43 3.67 -26.70
CA PHE A 14 9.54 3.20 -25.67
C PHE A 14 8.24 3.92 -25.97
N ASP A 15 7.31 3.21 -26.63
CA ASP A 15 5.90 3.50 -26.48
C ASP A 15 5.64 3.45 -24.97
N VAL A 16 5.86 4.58 -24.30
CA VAL A 16 5.38 4.82 -22.95
C VAL A 16 3.86 4.93 -23.14
N GLN A 17 3.24 3.77 -23.25
CA GLN A 17 1.83 3.63 -23.00
C GLN A 17 1.61 4.36 -21.67
N PRO A 18 0.68 5.33 -21.60
CA PRO A 18 0.28 5.88 -20.30
C PRO A 18 -0.01 4.67 -19.42
N PRO A 19 0.48 4.61 -18.17
CA PRO A 19 0.29 3.44 -17.33
C PRO A 19 -1.21 3.24 -17.06
N ASP A 20 -1.87 2.50 -17.95
CA ASP A 20 -3.22 1.98 -17.82
C ASP A 20 -3.15 0.75 -16.91
N VAL A 21 -2.63 0.91 -15.70
CA VAL A 21 -2.77 -0.13 -14.68
C VAL A 21 -2.86 0.57 -13.34
N ASP A 22 -4.10 0.70 -12.87
CA ASP A 22 -4.43 0.54 -11.45
C ASP A 22 -4.02 -0.89 -11.12
N ASP A 23 -2.71 -1.10 -10.94
CA ASP A 23 -2.14 -2.42 -10.69
C ASP A 23 -2.52 -2.75 -9.26
N ASP A 24 -3.71 -3.32 -9.11
CA ASP A 24 -4.28 -3.95 -7.90
C ASP A 24 -3.44 -5.20 -7.54
N THR A 25 -2.12 -5.02 -7.58
CA THR A 25 -1.12 -6.03 -7.31
C THR A 25 -0.98 -6.09 -5.79
N ASP A 26 -1.62 -7.11 -5.24
CA ASP A 26 -1.50 -7.45 -3.83
C ASP A 26 -0.09 -7.98 -3.54
N TYR A 27 0.66 -7.28 -2.69
CA TYR A 27 1.96 -7.75 -2.18
C TYR A 27 1.78 -8.39 -0.80
N ALA A 28 2.54 -9.45 -0.55
CA ALA A 28 2.49 -10.15 0.72
C ALA A 28 3.11 -9.30 1.85
N ILE A 29 2.33 -9.05 2.90
CA ILE A 29 2.81 -8.39 4.12
C ILE A 29 3.50 -9.44 4.99
N GLU A 30 4.75 -9.19 5.39
CA GLU A 30 5.49 -10.02 6.34
C GLU A 30 5.01 -9.79 7.77
N SER A 31 4.90 -8.52 8.18
CA SER A 31 4.47 -8.16 9.54
C SER A 31 3.96 -6.73 9.64
N ILE A 32 3.08 -6.48 10.62
CA ILE A 32 2.64 -5.14 11.00
C ILE A 32 3.50 -4.67 12.16
N LEU A 33 4.25 -3.59 11.93
CA LEU A 33 5.20 -3.05 12.90
C LEU A 33 4.58 -1.97 13.78
N ASP A 34 3.70 -1.14 13.21
CA ASP A 34 3.01 -0.10 13.95
C ASP A 34 1.66 0.29 13.33
N VAL A 35 0.86 1.06 14.08
CA VAL A 35 -0.40 1.65 13.66
C VAL A 35 -0.47 3.10 14.11
N ARG A 36 -0.92 3.98 13.22
CA ARG A 36 -1.11 5.40 13.50
C ARG A 36 -2.40 5.91 12.86
N VAL A 37 -2.86 7.06 13.34
CA VAL A 37 -3.93 7.83 12.68
C VAL A 37 -3.29 9.07 12.08
N ASN A 38 -3.26 9.15 10.74
CA ASN A 38 -2.80 10.34 10.05
C ASN A 38 -3.95 11.35 9.93
N ASN A 39 -3.88 12.44 10.70
CA ASN A 39 -4.91 13.49 10.72
C ASN A 39 -4.85 14.45 9.52
N ASP A 40 -3.76 14.43 8.76
CA ASP A 40 -3.59 15.26 7.56
C ASP A 40 -4.31 14.61 6.37
N GLU A 41 -4.37 13.29 6.35
CA GLU A 41 -5.12 12.51 5.36
C GLU A 41 -6.59 12.34 5.75
N ARG A 42 -7.45 12.27 4.73
CA ARG A 42 -8.88 12.00 4.88
C ARG A 42 -9.15 10.54 4.60
N ASP A 43 -10.01 9.94 5.42
CA ASP A 43 -10.45 8.57 5.18
C ASP A 43 -11.44 8.54 4.00
N PRO A 44 -11.11 7.89 2.88
CA PRO A 44 -11.96 7.88 1.69
C PRO A 44 -13.30 7.18 1.93
N LEU A 45 -13.38 6.27 2.90
CA LEU A 45 -14.59 5.52 3.22
C LEU A 45 -15.43 6.19 4.32
N LEU A 46 -14.93 7.26 4.96
CA LEU A 46 -15.68 8.08 5.91
C LEU A 46 -16.02 9.43 5.29
N ARG A 47 -17.31 9.73 5.12
CA ARG A 47 -17.79 11.03 4.60
C ARG A 47 -17.18 12.21 5.37
N ASN A 48 -16.17 12.86 4.77
CA ASN A 48 -15.48 14.07 5.21
C ASN A 48 -14.81 14.03 6.60
N ARG A 49 -14.45 12.84 7.12
CA ARG A 49 -13.65 12.77 8.36
C ARG A 49 -12.15 12.83 8.07
N LYS A 50 -11.44 13.62 8.86
CA LYS A 50 -9.98 13.61 8.94
C LYS A 50 -9.53 12.47 9.87
N GLY A 51 -8.33 11.96 9.64
CA GLY A 51 -7.81 10.84 10.42
C GLY A 51 -7.94 9.53 9.67
N LEU A 52 -7.00 9.27 8.76
CA LEU A 52 -6.86 7.97 8.11
C LEU A 52 -6.06 7.03 9.00
N LEU A 53 -6.62 5.86 9.32
CA LEU A 53 -5.90 4.81 10.01
C LEU A 53 -4.91 4.17 9.04
N GLN A 54 -3.63 4.17 9.41
CA GLN A 54 -2.54 3.60 8.63
C GLN A 54 -1.76 2.58 9.47
N TYR A 55 -1.23 1.57 8.79
CA TYR A 55 -0.42 0.50 9.35
C TYR A 55 0.96 0.50 8.70
N LEU A 56 2.00 0.41 9.52
CA LEU A 56 3.37 0.28 9.05
C LEU A 56 3.59 -1.18 8.67
N CYS A 57 3.58 -1.44 7.37
CA CYS A 57 3.67 -2.76 6.79
C CYS A 57 5.12 -3.05 6.42
N LYS A 58 5.63 -4.16 6.95
CA LYS A 58 6.85 -4.76 6.42
C LYS A 58 6.48 -5.67 5.27
N TRP A 59 6.99 -5.40 4.08
CA TRP A 59 6.75 -6.19 2.89
C TRP A 59 7.64 -7.43 2.86
N LYS A 60 7.05 -8.58 2.52
CA LYS A 60 7.77 -9.82 2.33
C LYS A 60 8.47 -9.80 0.98
N ASP A 61 9.67 -10.37 0.92
CA ASP A 61 10.48 -10.49 -0.31
C ASP A 61 10.86 -9.13 -0.96
N TYR A 62 10.68 -8.02 -0.24
CA TYR A 62 11.13 -6.69 -0.63
C TYR A 62 12.31 -6.25 0.25
N PRO A 63 13.40 -5.71 -0.32
CA PRO A 63 14.57 -5.30 0.45
C PRO A 63 14.23 -4.29 1.55
N GLU A 64 14.89 -4.38 2.70
CA GLU A 64 14.81 -3.33 3.72
C GLU A 64 15.44 -2.04 3.18
N GLY A 65 14.74 -0.92 3.33
CA GLY A 65 15.15 0.37 2.76
C GLY A 65 14.13 1.46 3.07
N ASP A 66 14.25 2.60 2.40
CA ASP A 66 13.39 3.76 2.66
C ASP A 66 11.91 3.47 2.35
N ASP A 67 11.63 2.52 1.45
CA ASP A 67 10.28 2.12 1.03
C ASP A 67 9.74 0.88 1.79
N ASN A 68 10.54 0.24 2.66
CA ASN A 68 10.12 -0.92 3.46
C ASN A 68 10.74 -0.86 4.86
N PRO A 69 9.94 -0.61 5.90
CA PRO A 69 8.47 -0.65 5.93
C PRO A 69 7.76 0.64 5.47
N SER A 70 6.60 0.51 4.81
CA SER A 70 5.77 1.65 4.36
C SER A 70 4.47 1.79 5.17
N TRP A 71 3.90 3.00 5.19
CA TRP A 71 2.61 3.26 5.84
C TRP A 71 1.45 3.04 4.87
N GLU A 72 0.74 1.94 5.03
CA GLU A 72 -0.41 1.59 4.21
C GLU A 72 -1.73 1.93 4.90
N PRO A 73 -2.74 2.43 4.18
CA PRO A 73 -4.05 2.66 4.75
C PRO A 73 -4.72 1.35 5.17
N TYR A 74 -5.61 1.41 6.17
CA TYR A 74 -6.30 0.21 6.68
C TYR A 74 -7.04 -0.59 5.61
N MET A 75 -7.43 0.05 4.51
CA MET A 75 -8.12 -0.59 3.39
C MET A 75 -7.20 -1.42 2.48
N ASN A 76 -5.87 -1.22 2.54
CA ASN A 76 -4.89 -2.01 1.77
C ASN A 76 -4.46 -3.26 2.55
N VAL A 77 -4.45 -3.20 3.88
CA VAL A 77 -4.00 -4.31 4.74
C VAL A 77 -5.11 -5.32 5.08
N VAL A 78 -6.25 -5.22 4.43
CA VAL A 78 -7.41 -6.11 4.62
C VAL A 78 -7.08 -7.56 4.28
N GLY A 79 -6.24 -7.81 3.26
CA GLY A 79 -5.75 -9.15 2.92
C GLY A 79 -4.83 -9.75 3.98
N ALA A 80 -4.25 -8.92 4.84
CA ALA A 80 -3.42 -9.32 5.99
C ALA A 80 -4.16 -9.17 7.33
N SER A 81 -5.48 -9.43 7.33
CA SER A 81 -6.31 -9.27 8.52
C SER A 81 -5.81 -10.05 9.75
N ASP A 82 -5.28 -11.26 9.55
CA ASP A 82 -4.67 -12.07 10.62
C ASP A 82 -3.51 -11.35 11.33
N LEU A 83 -2.63 -10.70 10.56
CA LEU A 83 -1.48 -9.96 11.10
C LEU A 83 -1.95 -8.71 11.85
N VAL A 84 -2.96 -8.02 11.32
CA VAL A 84 -3.56 -6.86 11.98
C VAL A 84 -4.17 -7.29 13.31
N GLU A 85 -4.98 -8.34 13.34
CA GLU A 85 -5.59 -8.84 14.59
C GLU A 85 -4.53 -9.29 15.61
N ALA A 86 -3.50 -10.00 15.17
CA ALA A 86 -2.37 -10.38 16.03
C ALA A 86 -1.68 -9.14 16.64
N TYR A 87 -1.46 -8.09 15.84
CA TYR A 87 -0.85 -6.85 16.31
C TYR A 87 -1.72 -6.14 17.37
N HIS A 88 -3.03 -6.02 17.17
CA HIS A 88 -3.93 -5.38 18.13
C HIS A 88 -4.10 -6.20 19.42
N ASN A 89 -4.03 -7.53 19.33
CA ASN A 89 -4.04 -8.41 20.50
C ASN A 89 -2.79 -8.22 21.36
N ALA A 90 -1.63 -8.02 20.73
CA ALA A 90 -0.37 -7.71 21.42
C ALA A 90 -0.31 -6.26 21.95
N HIS A 91 -0.99 -5.32 21.29
CA HIS A 91 -0.93 -3.89 21.60
C HIS A 91 -2.31 -3.26 21.90
N PRO A 92 -2.93 -3.60 23.04
CA PRO A 92 -4.26 -3.09 23.38
C PRO A 92 -4.32 -1.57 23.63
N THR A 93 -3.17 -0.92 23.80
CA THR A 93 -3.05 0.54 24.01
C THR A 93 -3.03 1.34 22.70
N LYS A 94 -2.82 0.69 21.56
CA LYS A 94 -2.76 1.33 20.24
C LYS A 94 -4.17 1.65 19.70
N PRO A 95 -4.28 2.53 18.68
CA PRO A 95 -5.54 2.80 18.00
C PRO A 95 -6.29 1.52 17.61
N LYS A 96 -7.57 1.43 17.98
CA LYS A 96 -8.40 0.27 17.65
C LYS A 96 -8.58 0.13 16.13
N LEU A 97 -8.83 -1.09 15.67
CA LEU A 97 -9.21 -1.35 14.28
C LEU A 97 -10.32 -0.42 13.80
N HIS A 98 -10.22 -0.02 12.54
CA HIS A 98 -11.23 0.80 11.91
C HIS A 98 -12.57 0.06 11.81
N LYS A 99 -13.70 0.74 12.07
CA LYS A 99 -15.03 0.10 12.06
C LYS A 99 -15.37 -0.52 10.70
N LYS A 100 -14.83 0.03 9.61
CA LYS A 100 -15.04 -0.49 8.25
C LYS A 100 -14.08 -1.62 7.90
N PHE A 101 -12.98 -1.81 8.64
CA PHE A 101 -12.00 -2.86 8.37
C PHE A 101 -12.66 -4.24 8.36
N LYS A 102 -13.40 -4.60 9.42
CA LYS A 102 -14.13 -5.89 9.49
C LYS A 102 -15.18 -6.08 8.39
N SER A 103 -15.72 -4.98 7.86
CA SER A 103 -16.67 -5.04 6.75
C SER A 103 -15.99 -5.16 5.40
N LEU A 104 -14.71 -4.81 5.29
CA LEU A 104 -13.91 -4.92 4.07
C LEU A 104 -13.29 -6.32 3.96
N THR A 105 -12.78 -6.86 5.07
CA THR A 105 -12.21 -8.22 5.11
C THR A 105 -13.24 -9.26 4.66
N GLY A 106 -14.46 -9.22 5.22
CA GLY A 106 -15.52 -10.14 4.81
C GLY A 106 -16.09 -9.91 3.40
N LYS A 107 -15.69 -8.84 2.69
CA LYS A 107 -16.03 -8.64 1.28
C LYS A 107 -15.03 -9.27 0.34
N GLN A 108 -13.75 -9.33 0.71
CA GLN A 108 -12.73 -9.99 -0.12
C GLN A 108 -12.95 -11.50 -0.18
N ASP A 109 -13.39 -12.12 0.92
CA ASP A 109 -13.76 -13.55 0.95
C ASP A 109 -14.97 -13.90 0.07
N ALA A 110 -15.78 -12.92 -0.35
CA ALA A 110 -17.00 -13.14 -1.12
C ALA A 110 -16.80 -13.04 -2.65
N VAL A 111 -15.55 -12.83 -3.12
CA VAL A 111 -15.22 -12.67 -4.55
C VAL A 111 -14.50 -13.93 -5.12
N VAL A 112 -14.58 -15.07 -4.43
CA VAL A 112 -14.05 -16.38 -4.90
C VAL A 112 -15.08 -17.14 -5.73
#